data_AF-A0A3M1S8P6-F1
#
_entry.id   AF-A0A3M1S8P6-F1
#
_cell.length_a   1.000
_cell.length_b   1.000
_cell.length_c   1.000
_cell.angle_alpha   90.00
_cell.angle_beta   90.00
_cell.angle_gamma   90.00
#
_symmetry.space_group_name_H-M   'P 1'
#
loop_
_entity.id
_entity.type
_entity.pdbx_description
1 polymer ?
#
loop_
_entity_poly.entity_id
_entity_poly.type
_entity_poly.pdbx_seq_one_letter_code
_entity_poly.pdbx_strand_id
1 'polypeptide(L)'
;MAVKPRTVRTIRDKEVELRPVVSLGRLPVLDAGRTAAIVVVLAAWFVGSLFPLNHTDLWGHLAFGRWIVEHGRLPHADPFRSFLPPDAPFANIPWLAQVAGYVTYDLFGPMGLRAGHAFLVALITALLMGAVRAAKGRWGVAAAAGGAFLFMSLPVIGTIRPQLFGMVGAAATLVAVESLRRSSKPLFWLPPLFALWANLHGSFPIGLGMLGAAWCAEVVAWFASRGANAKPRSIREARVKRTVLLRRYTLAGIVGAAVVCCHPMGVHLWPAVLGFGQNRNLAAIAEWQPLSPASFSGVVFAGSLVLTAVSVFAVAA
;
A
#
# COMPACT_ATOMS: atom_id res chain seq x y z
N MET A 1 -4.45 -9.13 35.69
CA MET A 1 -4.38 -9.42 37.14
C MET A 1 -3.67 -8.25 37.82
N ALA A 2 -4.34 -7.50 38.69
CA ALA A 2 -3.69 -6.41 39.42
C ALA A 2 -2.81 -7.01 40.53
N VAL A 3 -1.52 -6.68 40.55
CA VAL A 3 -0.61 -7.08 41.64
C VAL A 3 -0.97 -6.27 42.87
N LYS A 4 -1.47 -6.91 43.93
CA LYS A 4 -1.77 -6.24 45.20
C LYS A 4 -0.46 -5.72 45.82
N PRO A 5 -0.46 -4.52 46.45
CA PRO A 5 0.69 -4.03 47.19
C PRO A 5 1.08 -5.04 48.28
N ARG A 6 2.39 -5.24 48.48
CA ARG A 6 2.94 -6.09 49.54
C ARG A 6 3.58 -5.20 50.60
N THR A 7 3.21 -5.42 51.84
CA THR A 7 3.84 -4.76 52.99
C THR A 7 5.03 -5.60 53.45
N VAL A 8 6.19 -4.98 53.60
CA VAL A 8 7.39 -5.65 54.13
C VAL A 8 7.85 -4.89 55.36
N ARG A 9 8.10 -5.61 56.46
CA ARG A 9 8.70 -5.04 57.67
C ARG A 9 10.20 -4.92 57.48
N THR A 10 10.72 -3.73 57.72
CA THR A 10 12.17 -3.48 57.69
C THR A 10 12.83 -3.87 59.01
N ILE A 11 14.16 -3.96 59.03
CA ILE A 11 14.97 -4.35 60.21
C ILE A 11 14.76 -3.39 61.41
N ARG A 12 14.15 -2.22 61.21
CA ARG A 12 13.83 -1.22 62.24
C ARG A 12 12.33 -1.14 62.59
N ASP A 13 11.57 -2.20 62.35
CA ASP A 13 10.12 -2.30 62.60
C ASP A 13 9.24 -1.22 61.95
N LYS A 14 9.76 -0.53 60.92
CA LYS A 14 8.94 0.35 60.08
C LYS A 14 8.31 -0.46 58.95
N GLU A 15 6.98 -0.40 58.88
CA GLU A 15 6.22 -0.95 57.76
C GLU A 15 6.37 -0.06 56.54
N VAL A 16 6.90 -0.61 55.45
CA VAL A 16 7.02 0.09 54.17
C VAL A 16 6.08 -0.58 53.18
N GLU A 17 5.11 0.18 52.67
CA GLU A 17 4.17 -0.27 51.66
C GLU A 17 4.86 -0.22 50.29
N LEU A 18 5.20 -1.38 49.71
CA LEU A 18 5.76 -1.44 48.37
C LEU A 18 4.63 -1.32 47.34
N ARG A 19 4.46 -0.12 46.78
CA ARG A 19 3.56 0.11 45.66
C ARG A 19 4.26 -0.22 44.35
N PRO A 20 3.71 -1.10 43.50
CA PRO A 20 4.30 -1.37 42.20
C PRO A 20 4.30 -0.09 41.36
N VAL A 21 5.50 0.39 41.00
CA VAL A 21 5.72 1.59 40.17
C VAL A 21 5.09 1.42 38.78
N VAL A 22 4.90 0.18 38.33
CA VAL A 22 4.29 -0.17 37.04
C VAL A 22 3.02 -0.99 37.25
N SER A 23 1.86 -0.38 37.03
CA SER A 23 0.57 -1.08 36.99
C SER A 23 0.37 -1.75 35.62
N LEU A 24 0.67 -3.04 35.52
CA LEU A 24 0.39 -3.88 34.34
C LEU A 24 -1.10 -3.95 33.96
N GLY A 25 -2.02 -3.51 34.84
CA GLY A 25 -3.46 -3.42 34.57
C GLY A 25 -3.86 -2.35 33.56
N ARG A 26 -2.94 -1.51 33.09
CA ARG A 26 -3.18 -0.50 32.04
C ARG A 26 -2.82 -0.98 30.62
N LEU A 27 -2.23 -2.15 30.47
CA LEU A 27 -2.02 -2.72 29.14
C LEU A 27 -3.38 -3.18 28.60
N PRO A 28 -3.82 -2.69 27.42
CA PRO A 28 -5.08 -3.13 26.84
C PRO A 28 -5.01 -4.64 26.63
N VAL A 29 -5.96 -5.38 27.21
CA VAL A 29 -6.12 -6.80 26.92
C VAL A 29 -6.35 -6.93 25.42
N LEU A 30 -5.42 -7.57 24.71
CA LEU A 30 -5.53 -7.79 23.28
C LEU A 30 -6.62 -8.84 23.06
N ASP A 31 -7.72 -8.43 22.42
CA ASP A 31 -8.71 -9.39 21.93
C ASP A 31 -8.10 -10.29 20.85
N ALA A 32 -8.70 -11.47 20.64
CA ALA A 32 -8.19 -12.46 19.68
C ALA A 32 -8.00 -11.88 18.26
N GLY A 33 -8.84 -10.93 17.84
CA GLY A 33 -8.73 -10.28 16.53
C GLY A 33 -7.51 -9.36 16.44
N ARG A 34 -7.23 -8.56 17.47
CA ARG A 34 -6.01 -7.73 17.54
C ARG A 34 -4.77 -8.58 17.59
N THR A 35 -4.78 -9.65 18.38
CA THR A 35 -3.67 -10.61 18.46
C THR A 35 -3.42 -11.23 17.09
N ALA A 36 -4.47 -11.70 16.39
CA ALA A 36 -4.34 -12.24 15.04
C ALA A 36 -3.76 -11.21 14.05
N ALA A 37 -4.20 -9.95 14.10
CA ALA A 37 -3.67 -8.90 13.23
C ALA A 37 -2.18 -8.64 13.49
N ILE A 38 -1.76 -8.59 14.75
CA ILE A 38 -0.33 -8.44 15.11
C ILE A 38 0.47 -9.64 14.59
N VAL A 39 -0.02 -10.86 14.82
CA VAL A 39 0.64 -12.09 14.33
C VAL A 39 0.79 -12.08 12.82
N VAL A 40 -0.23 -11.64 12.07
CA VAL A 40 -0.18 -11.55 10.60
C VAL A 40 0.88 -10.53 10.13
N VAL A 41 1.02 -9.37 10.79
CA VAL A 41 2.09 -8.40 10.46
C VAL A 41 3.47 -8.97 10.77
N LEU A 42 3.63 -9.64 11.91
CA LEU A 42 4.89 -10.27 12.28
C LEU A 42 5.24 -11.42 11.33
N ALA A 43 4.23 -12.20 10.91
CA ALA A 43 4.40 -13.23 9.90
C ALA A 43 4.80 -12.63 8.55
N ALA A 44 4.20 -11.49 8.15
CA ALA A 44 4.57 -10.76 6.94
C ALA A 44 6.04 -10.35 6.94
N TRP A 45 6.50 -9.76 8.06
CA TRP A 45 7.91 -9.41 8.25
C TRP A 45 8.81 -10.64 8.20
N PHE A 46 8.46 -11.68 8.96
CA PHE A 46 9.25 -12.90 9.07
C PHE A 46 9.39 -13.58 7.70
N VAL A 47 8.27 -13.86 7.02
CA VAL A 47 8.24 -14.47 5.69
C VAL A 47 9.01 -13.61 4.68
N GLY A 48 8.81 -12.30 4.68
CA GLY A 48 9.56 -11.37 3.82
C GLY A 48 11.07 -11.33 4.09
N SER A 49 11.52 -11.80 5.25
CA SER A 49 12.93 -11.89 5.64
C SER A 49 13.58 -13.24 5.28
N LEU A 50 12.78 -14.29 5.01
CA LEU A 50 13.28 -15.64 4.76
C LEU A 50 13.84 -15.84 3.36
N PHE A 51 13.31 -15.11 2.37
CA PHE A 51 13.68 -15.34 0.99
C PHE A 51 15.05 -14.75 0.66
N PRO A 52 15.94 -15.50 -0.02
CA PRO A 52 17.13 -14.91 -0.59
C PRO A 52 16.73 -13.82 -1.58
N LEU A 53 17.56 -12.79 -1.72
CA LEU A 53 17.36 -11.68 -2.64
C LEU A 53 17.20 -12.22 -4.07
N ASN A 54 15.96 -12.38 -4.53
CA ASN A 54 15.70 -12.92 -5.86
C ASN A 54 16.06 -11.86 -6.91
N HIS A 55 16.69 -12.28 -8.00
CA HIS A 55 17.75 -11.50 -8.67
C HIS A 55 17.38 -10.98 -10.05
N THR A 56 16.14 -11.13 -10.52
CA THR A 56 15.83 -10.89 -11.94
C THR A 56 16.12 -9.46 -12.40
N ASP A 57 15.90 -8.45 -11.57
CA ASP A 57 16.13 -7.03 -11.88
C ASP A 57 16.75 -6.18 -10.73
N LEU A 58 16.86 -6.73 -9.51
CA LEU A 58 17.36 -6.02 -8.32
C LEU A 58 18.72 -5.34 -8.58
N TRP A 59 19.69 -6.08 -9.10
CA TRP A 59 21.05 -5.55 -9.32
C TRP A 59 21.07 -4.42 -10.36
N GLY A 60 20.19 -4.48 -11.36
CA GLY A 60 20.00 -3.39 -12.30
C GLY A 60 19.50 -2.13 -11.60
N HIS A 61 18.50 -2.25 -10.72
CA HIS A 61 18.03 -1.12 -9.92
C HIS A 61 19.12 -0.52 -9.03
N LEU A 62 19.94 -1.35 -8.39
CA LEU A 62 21.08 -0.87 -7.58
C LEU A 62 22.15 -0.20 -8.43
N ALA A 63 22.43 -0.71 -9.64
CA ALA A 63 23.37 -0.10 -10.57
C ALA A 63 22.91 1.29 -11.01
N PHE A 64 21.62 1.45 -11.34
CA PHE A 64 21.03 2.77 -11.60
C PHE A 64 21.10 3.69 -10.39
N GLY A 65 20.79 3.18 -9.19
CA GLY A 65 20.88 3.95 -7.95
C GLY A 65 22.29 4.46 -7.68
N ARG A 66 23.30 3.59 -7.85
CA ARG A 66 24.72 3.94 -7.75
C ARG A 66 25.08 5.03 -8.75
N TRP A 67 24.72 4.84 -10.02
CA TRP A 67 25.00 5.82 -11.07
C TRP A 67 24.43 7.20 -10.74
N ILE A 68 23.18 7.27 -10.28
CA ILE A 68 22.52 8.53 -9.90
C ILE A 68 23.26 9.22 -8.74
N VAL A 69 23.66 8.46 -7.72
CA VAL A 69 24.39 8.99 -6.56
C VAL A 69 25.78 9.50 -6.97
N GLU A 70 26.52 8.74 -7.78
CA GLU A 70 27.86 9.11 -8.25
C GLU A 70 27.85 10.35 -9.17
N HIS A 71 26.82 10.52 -9.99
CA HIS A 71 26.76 11.60 -10.99
C HIS A 71 25.93 12.80 -10.52
N GLY A 72 25.18 12.69 -9.42
CA GLY A 72 24.33 13.75 -8.88
C GLY A 72 23.19 14.19 -9.81
N ARG A 73 22.79 13.35 -10.77
CA ARG A 73 21.75 13.67 -11.77
C ARG A 73 21.04 12.42 -12.25
N LEU A 74 19.90 12.59 -12.92
CA LEU A 74 19.24 11.48 -13.60
C LEU A 74 19.88 11.19 -14.97
N PRO A 75 19.93 9.91 -15.37
CA PRO A 75 20.42 9.53 -16.69
C PRO A 75 19.48 10.01 -17.80
N HIS A 76 20.02 10.70 -18.79
CA HIS A 76 19.27 11.11 -19.99
C HIS A 76 19.04 9.96 -20.97
N ALA A 77 19.96 9.00 -21.00
CA ALA A 77 19.91 7.76 -21.77
C ALA A 77 20.31 6.59 -20.86
N ASP A 78 19.97 5.36 -21.23
CA ASP A 78 20.32 4.17 -20.46
C ASP A 78 21.86 3.96 -20.43
N PRO A 79 22.55 4.19 -19.29
CA PRO A 79 24.00 4.15 -19.23
C PRO A 79 24.55 2.72 -19.30
N PHE A 80 23.71 1.70 -19.17
CA PHE A 80 24.11 0.29 -19.18
C PHE A 80 23.78 -0.40 -20.51
N ARG A 81 23.23 0.33 -21.48
CA ARG A 81 22.78 -0.22 -22.75
C ARG A 81 23.64 0.27 -23.90
N SER A 82 24.51 -0.61 -24.40
CA SER A 82 25.53 -0.27 -25.40
C SER A 82 25.04 -0.32 -26.87
N PHE A 83 23.86 -0.88 -27.13
CA PHE A 83 23.38 -1.22 -28.48
C PHE A 83 22.25 -0.33 -29.00
N LEU A 84 21.81 0.67 -28.24
CA LEU A 84 20.86 1.67 -28.74
C LEU A 84 21.56 2.99 -29.11
N PRO A 85 20.97 3.76 -30.02
CA PRO A 85 21.39 5.13 -30.28
C PRO A 85 21.45 5.95 -28.98
N PRO A 86 22.43 6.88 -28.84
CA PRO A 86 22.56 7.73 -27.64
C PRO A 86 21.36 8.61 -27.33
N ASP A 87 20.48 8.85 -28.30
CA ASP A 87 19.26 9.65 -28.23
C ASP A 87 17.99 8.80 -28.05
N ALA A 88 18.12 7.48 -27.88
CA ALA A 88 16.98 6.60 -27.69
C ALA A 88 16.16 7.02 -26.45
N PRO A 89 14.82 7.10 -26.57
CA PRO A 89 13.97 7.50 -25.45
C PRO A 89 14.19 6.62 -24.21
N PHE A 90 14.54 7.26 -23.10
CA PHE A 90 14.79 6.58 -21.83
C PHE A 90 14.08 7.30 -20.68
N ALA A 91 13.23 6.56 -19.97
CA ALA A 91 12.49 7.06 -18.83
C ALA A 91 12.83 6.23 -17.59
N ASN A 92 13.71 6.78 -16.75
CA ASN A 92 14.02 6.16 -15.46
C ASN A 92 12.98 6.56 -14.39
N ILE A 93 11.80 5.93 -14.45
CA ILE A 93 10.66 6.27 -13.58
C ILE A 93 10.94 5.98 -12.08
N PRO A 94 11.46 4.81 -11.65
CA PRO A 94 11.59 4.49 -10.24
C PRO A 94 12.91 5.01 -9.62
N TRP A 95 13.37 6.18 -10.03
CA TRP A 95 14.72 6.69 -9.68
C TRP A 95 14.93 6.79 -8.17
N LEU A 96 13.92 7.22 -7.41
CA LEU A 96 14.05 7.39 -5.97
C LEU A 96 14.13 6.04 -5.26
N ALA A 97 13.41 5.03 -5.78
CA ALA A 97 13.48 3.67 -5.26
C ALA A 97 14.85 3.04 -5.55
N GLN A 98 15.45 3.32 -6.70
CA GLN A 98 16.81 2.88 -7.04
C GLN A 98 17.85 3.53 -6.14
N VAL A 99 17.79 4.86 -5.93
CA VAL A 99 18.68 5.57 -5.01
C VAL A 99 18.53 5.05 -3.59
N ALA A 100 17.30 4.92 -3.08
CA ALA A 100 17.04 4.39 -1.74
C ALA A 100 17.56 2.95 -1.59
N GLY A 101 17.37 2.11 -2.62
CA GLY A 101 17.90 0.75 -2.66
C GLY A 101 19.43 0.72 -2.61
N TYR A 102 20.10 1.52 -3.43
CA TYR A 102 21.56 1.60 -3.45
C TYR A 102 22.12 2.12 -2.12
N VAL A 103 21.60 3.22 -1.58
CA VAL A 103 22.04 3.75 -0.27
C VAL A 103 21.85 2.74 0.84
N THR A 104 20.72 2.00 0.84
CA THR A 104 20.48 0.93 1.82
C THR A 104 21.52 -0.20 1.68
N TYR A 105 21.83 -0.59 0.45
CA TYR A 105 22.85 -1.61 0.19
C TYR A 105 24.25 -1.14 0.57
N ASP A 106 24.61 0.11 0.29
CA ASP A 106 25.92 0.68 0.58
C ASP A 106 26.19 0.74 2.10
N LEU A 107 25.16 1.11 2.88
CA LEU A 107 25.26 1.25 4.34
C LEU A 107 25.13 -0.08 5.10
N PHE A 108 24.25 -0.97 4.66
CA PHE A 108 23.83 -2.14 5.44
C PHE A 108 23.99 -3.47 4.68
N GLY A 109 24.53 -3.42 3.48
CA GLY A 109 24.73 -4.59 2.62
C GLY A 109 23.42 -5.28 2.23
N PRO A 110 23.51 -6.57 1.85
CA PRO A 110 22.35 -7.40 1.52
C PRO A 110 21.31 -7.51 2.64
N MET A 111 21.74 -7.40 3.91
CA MET A 111 20.82 -7.51 5.05
C MET A 111 19.91 -6.29 5.18
N GLY A 112 20.42 -5.09 4.88
CA GLY A 112 19.59 -3.89 4.78
C GLY A 112 18.50 -4.02 3.72
N LEU A 113 18.84 -4.56 2.54
CA LEU A 113 17.87 -4.80 1.49
C LEU A 113 16.79 -5.79 1.90
N ARG A 114 17.16 -6.90 2.57
CA ARG A 114 16.19 -7.89 3.09
C ARG A 114 15.29 -7.28 4.16
N ALA A 115 15.85 -6.51 5.09
CA ALA A 115 15.08 -5.85 6.15
C ALA A 115 14.13 -4.79 5.56
N GLY A 116 14.59 -3.98 4.60
CA GLY A 116 13.76 -3.01 3.89
C GLY A 116 12.63 -3.68 3.09
N HIS A 117 12.91 -4.81 2.44
CA HIS A 117 11.91 -5.62 1.78
C HIS A 117 10.85 -6.16 2.76
N ALA A 118 11.28 -6.82 3.84
CA ALA A 118 10.40 -7.33 4.87
C ALA A 118 9.54 -6.22 5.49
N PHE A 119 10.12 -5.04 5.70
CA PHE A 119 9.41 -3.85 6.16
C PHE A 119 8.30 -3.45 5.19
N LEU A 120 8.59 -3.34 3.90
CA LEU A 120 7.59 -2.97 2.90
C LEU A 120 6.46 -4.00 2.82
N VAL A 121 6.76 -5.30 2.84
CA VAL A 121 5.75 -6.38 2.85
C VAL A 121 4.86 -6.29 4.09
N ALA A 122 5.45 -6.08 5.27
CA ALA A 122 4.70 -5.89 6.51
C ALA A 122 3.84 -4.61 6.47
N LEU A 123 4.38 -3.52 5.93
CA LEU A 123 3.68 -2.24 5.77
C LEU A 123 2.48 -2.36 4.82
N ILE A 124 2.64 -3.01 3.67
CA ILE A 124 1.55 -3.27 2.72
C ILE A 124 0.45 -4.06 3.43
N THR A 125 0.82 -5.13 4.12
CA THR A 125 -0.10 -5.98 4.87
C THR A 125 -0.85 -5.18 5.92
N ALA A 126 -0.15 -4.37 6.72
CA ALA A 126 -0.75 -3.49 7.72
C ALA A 126 -1.70 -2.44 7.13
N LEU A 127 -1.35 -1.85 5.99
CA LEU A 127 -2.20 -0.88 5.28
C LEU A 127 -3.46 -1.53 4.71
N LEU A 128 -3.37 -2.72 4.14
CA LEU A 128 -4.54 -3.48 3.67
C LEU A 128 -5.49 -3.81 4.82
N MET A 129 -4.96 -4.26 5.96
CA MET A 129 -5.74 -4.42 7.19
C MET A 129 -6.33 -3.09 7.66
N GLY A 130 -5.57 -2.01 7.56
CA GLY A 130 -6.00 -0.65 7.83
C GLY A 130 -7.17 -0.23 6.95
N ALA A 131 -7.22 -0.63 5.69
CA ALA A 131 -8.32 -0.34 4.77
C ALA A 131 -9.60 -1.07 5.20
N VAL A 132 -9.49 -2.34 5.59
CA VAL A 132 -10.61 -3.11 6.17
C VAL A 132 -11.11 -2.44 7.45
N ARG A 133 -10.21 -1.97 8.31
CA ARG A 133 -10.57 -1.24 9.54
C ARG A 133 -11.21 0.12 9.22
N ALA A 134 -10.69 0.83 8.22
CA ALA A 134 -11.29 2.07 7.72
C ALA A 134 -12.72 1.80 7.23
N ALA A 135 -13.01 0.65 6.62
CA ALA A 135 -14.35 0.20 6.26
C ALA A 135 -15.24 -0.28 7.43
N LYS A 136 -14.79 -0.16 8.69
CA LYS A 136 -15.43 -0.72 9.92
C LYS A 136 -15.39 -2.25 10.06
N GLY A 137 -14.66 -2.97 9.22
CA GLY A 137 -14.48 -4.42 9.37
C GLY A 137 -13.80 -4.79 10.69
N ARG A 138 -14.13 -5.93 11.30
CA ARG A 138 -13.55 -6.37 12.59
C ARG A 138 -12.06 -6.70 12.43
N TRP A 139 -11.28 -6.65 13.52
CA TRP A 139 -9.85 -6.99 13.49
C TRP A 139 -9.57 -8.41 12.98
N GLY A 140 -10.43 -9.39 13.27
CA GLY A 140 -10.32 -10.74 12.70
C GLY A 140 -10.48 -10.77 11.18
N VAL A 141 -11.39 -9.97 10.62
CA VAL A 141 -11.57 -9.85 9.16
C VAL A 141 -10.37 -9.15 8.53
N ALA A 142 -9.85 -8.12 9.19
CA ALA A 142 -8.63 -7.45 8.76
C ALA A 142 -7.44 -8.44 8.74
N ALA A 143 -7.25 -9.20 9.82
CA ALA A 143 -6.22 -10.24 9.90
C ALA A 143 -6.37 -11.29 8.79
N ALA A 144 -7.59 -11.76 8.52
CA ALA A 144 -7.86 -12.70 7.43
C ALA A 144 -7.50 -12.11 6.06
N ALA A 145 -7.85 -10.84 5.80
CA ALA A 145 -7.49 -10.16 4.56
C ALA A 145 -5.96 -10.00 4.40
N GLY A 146 -5.26 -9.64 5.49
CA GLY A 146 -3.80 -9.57 5.49
C GLY A 146 -3.14 -10.93 5.25
N GLY A 147 -3.65 -11.98 5.89
CA GLY A 147 -3.19 -13.36 5.68
C GLY A 147 -3.45 -13.86 4.25
N ALA A 148 -4.62 -13.56 3.68
CA ALA A 148 -4.95 -13.89 2.29
C ALA A 148 -4.00 -13.19 1.32
N PHE A 149 -3.74 -11.89 1.52
CA PHE A 149 -2.74 -11.15 0.74
C PHE A 149 -1.36 -11.83 0.83
N LEU A 150 -0.93 -12.19 2.04
CA LEU A 150 0.36 -12.85 2.23
C LEU A 150 0.44 -14.16 1.46
N PHE A 151 -0.59 -15.00 1.59
CA PHE A 151 -0.69 -16.30 0.94
C PHE A 151 -0.66 -16.16 -0.58
N MET A 152 -1.44 -15.25 -1.14
CA MET A 152 -1.47 -14.99 -2.58
C MET A 152 -0.16 -14.40 -3.11
N SER A 153 0.60 -13.72 -2.24
CA SER A 153 1.88 -13.12 -2.60
C SER A 153 3.05 -14.11 -2.56
N LEU A 154 2.93 -15.25 -1.87
CA LEU A 154 4.03 -16.22 -1.67
C LEU A 154 4.84 -16.55 -2.93
N PRO A 155 4.24 -16.74 -4.13
CA PRO A 155 5.01 -17.05 -5.34
C PRO A 155 5.98 -15.94 -5.78
N VAL A 156 5.71 -14.68 -5.40
CA VAL A 156 6.47 -13.50 -5.84
C VAL A 156 7.06 -12.70 -4.68
N ILE A 157 6.75 -13.06 -3.44
CA ILE A 157 7.12 -12.30 -2.23
C ILE A 157 8.63 -12.25 -2.01
N GLY A 158 9.42 -13.14 -2.60
CA GLY A 158 10.89 -13.10 -2.50
C GLY A 158 11.57 -12.12 -3.45
N THR A 159 10.82 -11.47 -4.33
CA THR A 159 11.38 -10.64 -5.40
C THR A 159 11.36 -9.16 -5.00
N ILE A 160 12.56 -8.58 -4.80
CA ILE A 160 12.70 -7.17 -4.46
C ILE A 160 12.62 -6.32 -5.72
N ARG A 161 11.54 -5.55 -5.85
CA ARG A 161 11.34 -4.59 -6.95
C ARG A 161 10.78 -3.27 -6.43
N PRO A 162 11.01 -2.15 -7.15
CA PRO A 162 10.32 -0.89 -6.88
C PRO A 162 8.79 -1.00 -6.85
N GLN A 163 8.21 -2.05 -7.46
CA GLN A 163 6.79 -2.40 -7.38
C GLN A 163 6.25 -2.41 -5.93
N LEU A 164 7.06 -2.77 -4.93
CA LEU A 164 6.64 -2.78 -3.52
C LEU A 164 6.19 -1.40 -3.04
N PHE A 165 6.88 -0.33 -3.44
CA PHE A 165 6.44 1.03 -3.16
C PHE A 165 5.12 1.36 -3.85
N GLY A 166 4.91 0.80 -5.05
CA GLY A 166 3.63 0.87 -5.74
C GLY A 166 2.48 0.21 -4.98
N MET A 167 2.74 -0.96 -4.38
CA MET A 167 1.76 -1.65 -3.54
C MET A 167 1.47 -0.89 -2.24
N VAL A 168 2.48 -0.26 -1.63
CA VAL A 168 2.29 0.65 -0.48
C VAL A 168 1.38 1.81 -0.85
N GLY A 169 1.65 2.48 -1.98
CA GLY A 169 0.83 3.58 -2.48
C GLY A 169 -0.63 3.15 -2.73
N ALA A 170 -0.83 2.00 -3.36
CA ALA A 170 -2.16 1.45 -3.61
C ALA A 170 -2.91 1.10 -2.30
N ALA A 171 -2.26 0.40 -1.37
CA ALA A 171 -2.85 0.02 -0.09
C ALA A 171 -3.18 1.26 0.76
N ALA A 172 -2.29 2.26 0.81
CA ALA A 172 -2.57 3.53 1.47
C ALA A 172 -3.73 4.28 0.81
N THR A 173 -3.84 4.25 -0.52
CA THR A 173 -4.96 4.87 -1.23
C THR A 173 -6.30 4.18 -0.90
N LEU A 174 -6.32 2.86 -0.74
CA LEU A 174 -7.51 2.13 -0.27
C LEU A 174 -7.94 2.57 1.14
N VAL A 175 -6.98 2.75 2.05
CA VAL A 175 -7.25 3.35 3.38
C VAL A 175 -7.88 4.74 3.22
N ALA A 176 -7.36 5.53 2.28
CA ALA A 176 -7.83 6.89 2.00
C ALA A 176 -9.28 6.90 1.53
N VAL A 177 -9.62 6.05 0.55
CA VAL A 177 -10.97 5.93 -0.02
C VAL A 177 -12.00 5.72 1.09
N GLU A 178 -11.76 4.76 1.99
CA GLU A 178 -12.68 4.47 3.08
C GLU A 178 -12.66 5.53 4.19
N SER A 179 -11.49 6.13 4.46
CA SER A 179 -11.37 7.20 5.46
C SER A 179 -12.04 8.51 5.03
N LEU A 180 -12.02 8.82 3.72
CA LEU A 180 -12.68 10.00 3.14
C LEU A 180 -14.19 10.00 3.35
N ARG A 181 -14.79 8.82 3.55
CA ARG A 181 -16.22 8.67 3.90
C ARG A 181 -16.58 9.32 5.23
N ARG A 182 -15.61 9.57 6.11
CA ARG A 182 -15.82 10.07 7.47
C ARG A 182 -15.05 11.34 7.79
N SER A 183 -13.91 11.54 7.15
CA SER A 183 -12.99 12.63 7.48
C SER A 183 -12.36 13.23 6.22
N SER A 184 -12.03 14.51 6.25
CA SER A 184 -11.23 15.17 5.22
C SER A 184 -9.73 14.98 5.40
N LYS A 185 -9.28 14.37 6.51
CA LYS A 185 -7.84 14.17 6.83
C LYS A 185 -7.03 13.57 5.67
N PRO A 186 -7.54 12.58 4.89
CA PRO A 186 -6.81 12.06 3.74
C PRO A 186 -6.44 13.07 2.66
N LEU A 187 -7.16 14.18 2.56
CA LEU A 187 -6.84 15.24 1.59
C LEU A 187 -5.47 15.91 1.86
N PHE A 188 -4.93 15.81 3.08
CA PHE A 188 -3.64 16.41 3.43
C PHE A 188 -2.45 15.47 3.17
N TRP A 189 -2.65 14.16 3.30
CA TRP A 189 -1.55 13.18 3.13
C TRP A 189 -1.59 12.45 1.80
N LEU A 190 -2.71 12.42 1.08
CA LEU A 190 -2.76 11.88 -0.28
C LEU A 190 -1.84 12.63 -1.25
N PRO A 191 -1.78 13.98 -1.25
CA PRO A 191 -0.88 14.68 -2.16
C PRO A 191 0.60 14.31 -1.98
N PRO A 192 1.21 14.37 -0.77
CA PRO A 192 2.59 13.93 -0.60
C PRO A 192 2.76 12.43 -0.88
N LEU A 193 1.75 11.58 -0.63
CA LEU A 193 1.80 10.17 -1.02
C LEU A 193 1.92 10.00 -2.54
N PHE A 194 1.08 10.67 -3.33
CA PHE A 194 1.14 10.57 -4.80
C PHE A 194 2.43 11.15 -5.37
N ALA A 195 2.90 12.29 -4.85
CA ALA A 195 4.18 12.87 -5.24
C ALA A 195 5.34 11.91 -4.97
N LEU A 196 5.39 11.31 -3.77
CA LEU A 196 6.41 10.34 -3.41
C LEU A 196 6.29 9.06 -4.25
N TRP A 197 5.07 8.53 -4.41
CA TRP A 197 4.80 7.33 -5.19
C TRP A 197 5.26 7.50 -6.64
N ALA A 198 4.96 8.62 -7.30
CA ALA A 198 5.38 8.87 -8.68
C ALA A 198 6.91 8.84 -8.88
N ASN A 199 7.69 9.14 -7.84
CA ASN A 199 9.15 9.08 -7.85
C ASN A 199 9.70 7.69 -7.47
N LEU A 200 8.91 6.88 -6.75
CA LEU A 200 9.29 5.52 -6.35
C LEU A 200 8.86 4.47 -7.38
N HIS A 201 7.71 4.64 -8.04
CA HIS A 201 7.15 3.67 -8.97
C HIS A 201 6.09 4.27 -9.91
N GLY A 202 6.06 3.80 -11.16
CA GLY A 202 5.11 4.29 -12.20
C GLY A 202 3.66 3.85 -12.02
N SER A 203 3.31 3.07 -10.99
CA SER A 203 1.96 2.50 -10.83
C SER A 203 0.94 3.44 -10.16
N PHE A 204 1.27 4.71 -9.92
CA PHE A 204 0.35 5.67 -9.31
C PHE A 204 -1.01 5.83 -10.02
N PRO A 205 -1.18 5.59 -11.35
CA PRO A 205 -2.51 5.66 -11.96
C PRO A 205 -3.51 4.68 -11.34
N ILE A 206 -3.04 3.57 -10.73
CA ILE A 206 -3.89 2.63 -9.99
C ILE A 206 -4.62 3.35 -8.84
N GLY A 207 -3.92 4.19 -8.07
CA GLY A 207 -4.52 4.95 -6.98
C GLY A 207 -5.58 5.96 -7.46
N LEU A 208 -5.31 6.61 -8.59
CA LEU A 208 -6.29 7.51 -9.22
C LEU A 208 -7.50 6.74 -9.75
N GLY A 209 -7.31 5.55 -10.30
CA GLY A 209 -8.38 4.64 -10.68
C GLY A 209 -9.25 4.22 -9.50
N MET A 210 -8.65 3.95 -8.33
CA MET A 210 -9.40 3.65 -7.09
C MET A 210 -10.25 4.84 -6.63
N LEU A 211 -9.70 6.06 -6.64
CA LEU A 211 -10.45 7.28 -6.32
C LEU A 211 -11.58 7.53 -7.33
N GLY A 212 -11.32 7.29 -8.62
CA GLY A 212 -12.31 7.39 -9.70
C GLY A 212 -13.44 6.36 -9.55
N ALA A 213 -13.12 5.11 -9.22
CA ALA A 213 -14.12 4.08 -8.96
C ALA A 213 -15.02 4.44 -7.75
N ALA A 214 -14.42 4.94 -6.66
CA ALA A 214 -15.17 5.43 -5.50
C ALA A 214 -16.06 6.63 -5.85
N TRP A 215 -15.58 7.54 -6.70
CA TRP A 215 -16.37 8.66 -7.22
C TRP A 215 -17.57 8.16 -8.05
N CYS A 216 -17.35 7.25 -8.99
CA CYS A 216 -18.42 6.65 -9.80
C CYS A 216 -19.48 5.94 -8.93
N ALA A 217 -19.05 5.21 -7.90
CA ALA A 217 -19.96 4.57 -6.96
C ALA A 217 -20.86 5.60 -6.24
N GLU A 218 -20.31 6.76 -5.85
CA GLU A 218 -21.11 7.84 -5.26
C GLU A 218 -22.05 8.51 -6.26
N VAL A 219 -21.66 8.64 -7.53
CA VAL A 219 -22.53 9.15 -8.61
C VAL A 219 -23.72 8.24 -8.84
N VAL A 220 -23.48 6.93 -9.04
CA VAL A 220 -24.53 5.93 -9.22
C VAL A 220 -25.51 5.97 -8.03
N ALA A 221 -24.97 5.99 -6.82
CA ALA A 221 -25.78 6.00 -5.62
C ALA A 221 -26.49 7.34 -5.36
N TRP A 222 -25.98 8.44 -5.91
CA TRP A 222 -26.68 9.74 -5.91
C TRP A 222 -27.90 9.70 -6.83
N PHE A 223 -27.78 9.13 -8.04
CA PHE A 223 -28.91 8.97 -8.95
C PHE A 223 -29.94 7.96 -8.44
N ALA A 224 -29.50 6.83 -7.88
CA ALA A 224 -30.41 5.83 -7.29
C ALA A 224 -31.28 6.42 -6.16
N SER A 225 -30.78 7.44 -5.44
CA SER A 225 -31.56 8.15 -4.41
C SER A 225 -32.75 8.97 -4.96
N ARG A 226 -32.90 9.10 -6.28
CA ARG A 226 -34.05 9.77 -6.92
C ARG A 226 -35.30 8.88 -7.01
N GLY A 227 -35.13 7.57 -7.13
CA GLY A 227 -36.23 6.61 -7.29
C GLY A 227 -36.66 5.90 -6.00
N ALA A 228 -36.03 6.20 -4.87
CA ALA A 228 -36.32 5.54 -3.60
C ALA A 228 -37.61 6.08 -2.97
N ASN A 229 -38.51 5.18 -2.55
CA ASN A 229 -39.70 5.46 -1.72
C ASN A 229 -39.31 5.81 -0.27
N ALA A 230 -38.42 6.77 -0.09
CA ALA A 230 -37.93 7.24 1.19
C ALA A 230 -38.49 8.64 1.53
N LYS A 231 -38.57 8.97 2.83
CA LYS A 231 -39.02 10.29 3.28
C LYS A 231 -38.14 11.40 2.66
N PRO A 232 -38.70 12.55 2.22
CA PRO A 232 -37.93 13.61 1.55
C PRO A 232 -36.70 14.10 2.32
N ARG A 233 -36.79 14.14 3.67
CA ARG A 233 -35.70 14.55 4.55
C ARG A 233 -34.51 13.59 4.54
N SER A 234 -34.74 12.27 4.52
CA SER A 234 -33.66 11.28 4.47
C SER A 234 -32.97 11.27 3.10
N ILE A 235 -33.72 11.53 2.02
CA ILE A 235 -33.16 11.72 0.68
C ILE A 235 -32.24 12.95 0.63
N ARG A 236 -32.66 14.08 1.22
CA ARG A 236 -31.85 15.32 1.27
C ARG A 236 -30.55 15.10 2.05
N GLU A 237 -30.62 14.49 3.23
CA GLU A 237 -29.44 14.21 4.07
C GLU A 237 -28.45 13.26 3.37
N ALA A 238 -28.96 12.21 2.72
CA ALA A 238 -28.15 11.31 1.92
C ALA A 238 -27.46 12.05 0.76
N ARG A 239 -28.17 12.92 0.04
CA ARG A 239 -27.60 13.71 -1.06
C ARG A 239 -26.50 14.66 -0.60
N VAL A 240 -26.71 15.39 0.50
CA VAL A 240 -25.68 16.30 1.04
C VAL A 240 -24.41 15.53 1.36
N LYS A 241 -24.53 14.38 2.04
CA LYS A 241 -23.39 13.51 2.35
C LYS A 241 -22.66 13.07 1.08
N ARG A 242 -23.39 12.59 0.06
CA ARG A 242 -22.80 12.15 -1.22
C ARG A 242 -22.12 13.29 -1.95
N THR A 243 -22.71 14.48 -2.00
CA THR A 243 -22.09 15.67 -2.62
C THR A 243 -20.77 16.04 -1.93
N VAL A 244 -20.69 15.94 -0.61
CA VAL A 244 -19.43 16.14 0.13
C VAL A 244 -18.39 15.08 -0.27
N LEU A 245 -18.78 13.81 -0.42
CA LEU A 245 -17.87 12.74 -0.86
C LEU A 245 -17.39 12.95 -2.30
N LEU A 246 -18.28 13.32 -3.22
CA LEU A 246 -17.92 13.64 -4.59
C LEU A 246 -16.87 14.75 -4.62
N ARG A 247 -17.07 15.86 -3.89
CA ARG A 247 -16.08 16.94 -3.77
C ARG A 247 -14.74 16.45 -3.23
N ARG A 248 -14.76 15.60 -2.20
CA ARG A 248 -13.55 15.03 -1.59
C ARG A 248 -12.78 14.16 -2.60
N TYR A 249 -13.45 13.24 -3.29
CA TYR A 249 -12.81 12.38 -4.28
C TYR A 249 -12.33 13.16 -5.50
N THR A 250 -13.09 14.16 -5.96
CA THR A 250 -12.67 15.06 -7.04
C THR A 250 -11.41 15.83 -6.65
N LEU A 251 -11.38 16.44 -5.46
CA LEU A 251 -10.21 17.16 -4.98
C LEU A 251 -9.00 16.23 -4.83
N ALA A 252 -9.18 15.06 -4.21
CA ALA A 252 -8.12 14.07 -4.07
C ALA A 252 -7.58 13.60 -5.42
N GLY A 253 -8.45 13.35 -6.40
CA GLY A 253 -8.07 12.92 -7.75
C GLY A 253 -7.34 14.00 -8.52
N ILE A 254 -7.83 15.24 -8.53
CA ILE A 254 -7.21 16.36 -9.25
C ILE A 254 -5.85 16.70 -8.62
N VAL A 255 -5.81 16.87 -7.30
CA VAL A 255 -4.55 17.21 -6.61
C VAL A 255 -3.56 16.05 -6.74
N GLY A 256 -4.01 14.81 -6.56
CA GLY A 256 -3.18 13.62 -6.78
C GLY A 256 -2.60 13.57 -8.20
N ALA A 257 -3.41 13.82 -9.22
CA ALA A 257 -2.96 13.85 -10.61
C ALA A 257 -2.02 15.03 -10.95
N ALA A 258 -2.13 16.14 -10.23
CA ALA A 258 -1.25 17.30 -10.42
C ALA A 258 0.11 17.11 -9.74
N VAL A 259 0.14 16.60 -8.50
CA VAL A 259 1.39 16.49 -7.73
C VAL A 259 2.34 15.40 -8.21
N VAL A 260 1.87 14.43 -9.02
CA VAL A 260 2.79 13.48 -9.67
C VAL A 260 3.72 14.18 -10.68
N CYS A 261 3.37 15.36 -11.17
CA CYS A 261 4.23 16.20 -12.00
C CYS A 261 5.41 16.81 -11.22
N CYS A 262 5.49 16.63 -9.89
CA CYS A 262 6.71 16.91 -9.13
C CYS A 262 7.83 15.90 -9.42
N HIS A 263 7.56 14.84 -10.19
CA HIS A 263 8.60 13.98 -10.77
C HIS A 263 9.51 14.79 -11.72
N PRO A 264 10.81 14.48 -11.83
CA PRO A 264 11.74 15.20 -12.73
C PRO A 264 11.33 15.27 -14.21
N MET A 265 10.52 14.31 -14.69
CA MET A 265 9.94 14.36 -16.04
C MET A 265 8.75 15.33 -16.18
N GLY A 266 8.30 15.95 -15.10
CA GLY A 266 7.14 16.85 -15.11
C GLY A 266 5.90 16.20 -15.71
N VAL A 267 5.26 16.92 -16.62
CA VAL A 267 4.06 16.45 -17.34
C VAL A 267 4.32 15.25 -18.27
N HIS A 268 5.57 15.04 -18.69
CA HIS A 268 5.93 13.92 -19.59
C HIS A 268 5.90 12.55 -18.88
N LEU A 269 5.77 12.53 -17.54
CA LEU A 269 5.57 11.29 -16.79
C LEU A 269 4.29 10.55 -17.23
N TRP A 270 3.22 11.29 -17.53
CA TRP A 270 1.93 10.72 -17.93
C TRP A 270 2.01 9.85 -19.19
N PRO A 271 2.46 10.37 -20.35
CA PRO A 271 2.59 9.54 -21.54
C PRO A 271 3.62 8.41 -21.35
N ALA A 272 4.69 8.63 -20.58
CA ALA A 272 5.68 7.59 -20.30
C ALA A 272 5.09 6.39 -19.53
N VAL A 273 4.26 6.67 -18.52
CA VAL A 273 3.60 5.63 -17.70
C VAL A 273 2.44 4.98 -18.45
N LEU A 274 1.57 5.77 -19.07
CA LEU A 274 0.39 5.25 -19.78
C LEU A 274 0.79 4.50 -21.07
N GLY A 275 1.89 4.88 -21.70
CA GLY A 275 2.48 4.20 -22.85
C GLY A 275 3.28 2.95 -22.50
N PHE A 276 3.56 2.68 -21.22
CA PHE A 276 4.42 1.56 -20.81
C PHE A 276 3.95 0.22 -21.39
N GLY A 277 2.65 -0.05 -21.36
CA GLY A 277 2.05 -1.28 -21.89
C GLY A 277 2.23 -1.49 -23.39
N GLN A 278 2.63 -0.46 -24.14
CA GLN A 278 2.88 -0.52 -25.58
C GLN A 278 4.34 -0.87 -25.91
N ASN A 279 5.19 -1.02 -24.89
CA ASN A 279 6.59 -1.35 -25.09
C ASN A 279 6.75 -2.77 -25.63
N ARG A 280 7.35 -2.89 -26.83
CA ARG A 280 7.56 -4.17 -27.52
C ARG A 280 8.34 -5.19 -26.68
N ASN A 281 9.19 -4.74 -25.75
CA ASN A 281 9.95 -5.64 -24.88
C ASN A 281 9.04 -6.45 -23.94
N LEU A 282 7.82 -5.96 -23.63
CA LEU A 282 6.88 -6.69 -22.78
C LEU A 282 6.41 -8.00 -23.43
N ALA A 283 6.44 -8.10 -24.77
CA ALA A 283 6.12 -9.34 -25.48
C ALA A 283 7.08 -10.48 -25.13
N ALA A 284 8.31 -10.17 -24.70
CA ALA A 284 9.32 -11.14 -24.31
C ALA A 284 9.28 -11.49 -22.80
N ILE A 285 8.46 -10.80 -22.00
CA ILE A 285 8.39 -11.01 -20.55
C ILE A 285 7.14 -11.80 -20.20
N ALA A 286 7.33 -13.02 -19.71
CA ALA A 286 6.23 -13.95 -19.39
C ALA A 286 5.21 -13.35 -18.40
N GLU A 287 5.68 -12.57 -17.43
CA GLU A 287 4.82 -11.92 -16.40
C GLU A 287 3.85 -10.88 -16.99
N TRP A 288 4.14 -10.34 -18.19
CA TRP A 288 3.30 -9.34 -18.86
C TRP A 288 2.38 -9.93 -19.93
N GLN A 289 2.44 -11.25 -20.13
CA GLN A 289 1.51 -11.93 -21.02
C GLN A 289 0.11 -12.00 -20.40
N PRO A 290 -0.95 -12.05 -21.22
CA PRO A 290 -2.31 -12.22 -20.72
C PRO A 290 -2.42 -13.43 -19.79
N LEU A 291 -3.13 -13.24 -18.67
CA LEU A 291 -3.36 -14.30 -17.71
C LEU A 291 -4.15 -15.43 -18.36
N SER A 292 -3.53 -16.60 -18.51
CA SER A 292 -4.22 -17.79 -19.01
C SER A 292 -5.26 -18.25 -17.98
N PRO A 293 -6.54 -18.40 -18.34
CA PRO A 293 -7.59 -18.89 -17.42
C PRO A 293 -7.29 -20.28 -16.87
N ALA A 294 -6.54 -21.10 -17.61
CA ALA A 294 -6.16 -22.46 -17.21
C ALA A 294 -4.91 -22.51 -16.30
N SER A 295 -4.18 -21.40 -16.16
CA SER A 295 -3.03 -21.33 -15.26
C SER A 295 -3.46 -21.30 -13.78
N PHE A 296 -2.60 -21.77 -12.88
CA PHE A 296 -2.84 -21.66 -11.44
C PHE A 296 -3.18 -20.22 -11.02
N SER A 297 -2.40 -19.25 -11.49
CA SER A 297 -2.65 -17.83 -11.25
C SER A 297 -3.99 -17.36 -11.82
N GLY A 298 -4.40 -17.88 -12.98
CA GLY A 298 -5.71 -17.64 -13.59
C GLY A 298 -6.87 -18.13 -12.75
N VAL A 299 -6.79 -19.36 -12.26
CA VAL A 299 -7.79 -19.97 -11.38
C VAL A 299 -7.89 -19.20 -10.05
N VAL A 300 -6.75 -18.88 -9.44
CA VAL A 300 -6.71 -18.10 -8.20
C VAL A 300 -7.32 -16.71 -8.38
N PHE A 301 -7.01 -16.03 -9.49
CA PHE A 301 -7.59 -14.73 -9.82
C PHE A 301 -9.11 -14.82 -10.01
N ALA A 302 -9.60 -15.76 -10.82
CA ALA A 302 -11.03 -15.97 -11.04
C ALA A 302 -11.77 -16.29 -9.73
N GLY A 303 -11.19 -17.17 -8.91
CA GLY A 303 -11.72 -17.49 -7.57
C GLY A 303 -11.82 -16.26 -6.67
N SER A 304 -10.83 -15.36 -6.73
CA SER A 304 -10.85 -14.11 -5.95
C SER A 304 -11.97 -13.16 -6.38
N LEU A 305 -12.29 -13.10 -7.68
CA LEU A 305 -13.41 -12.30 -8.20
C LEU A 305 -14.75 -12.86 -7.73
N VAL A 306 -14.93 -14.18 -7.82
CA VAL A 306 -16.15 -14.86 -7.35
C VAL A 306 -16.33 -14.64 -5.84
N LEU A 307 -15.28 -14.83 -5.05
CA LEU A 307 -15.31 -14.60 -3.61
C LEU A 307 -15.69 -13.15 -3.28
N THR A 308 -15.13 -12.19 -4.02
CA THR A 308 -15.45 -10.76 -3.85
C THR A 308 -16.91 -10.50 -4.19
N ALA A 309 -17.41 -11.02 -5.31
CA ALA A 309 -18.81 -10.87 -5.71
C ALA A 309 -19.77 -11.46 -4.66
N VAL A 310 -19.52 -12.70 -4.22
CA VAL A 310 -20.32 -13.37 -3.18
C VAL A 310 -20.30 -12.57 -1.88
N SER A 311 -19.14 -12.06 -1.48
CA SER A 311 -19.01 -11.25 -0.26
C SER A 311 -19.81 -9.94 -0.35
N VAL A 312 -19.84 -9.30 -1.53
CA VAL A 312 -20.62 -8.09 -1.76
C VAL A 312 -22.12 -8.39 -1.70
N PHE A 313 -22.59 -9.47 -2.32
CA PHE A 313 -24.00 -9.87 -2.29
C PHE A 313 -24.44 -10.30 -0.88
N ALA A 314 -23.60 -11.04 -0.14
CA ALA A 314 -23.90 -11.47 1.22
C ALA A 314 -23.97 -10.31 2.23
N VAL A 315 -23.33 -9.17 1.95
CA VAL A 315 -23.42 -7.94 2.77
C VAL A 315 -24.59 -7.05 2.33
N ALA A 316 -25.07 -7.20 1.10
CA ALA A 316 -26.18 -6.44 0.54
C ALA A 316 -27.56 -7.07 0.81
N ALA A 317 -27.61 -8.38 1.10
CA ALA A 317 -28.80 -9.12 1.54
C ALA A 317 -29.01 -8.97 3.06
#